data_AF-A0A4U7EYN0-F1
#
_entry.id   AF-A0A4U7EYN0-F1
#
_cell.length_a   1.000
_cell.length_b   1.000
_cell.length_c   1.000
_cell.angle_alpha   90.00
_cell.angle_beta   90.00
_cell.angle_gamma   90.00
#
_symmetry.space_group_name_H-M   'P 1'
#
loop_
_entity.id
_entity.type
_entity.pdbx_description
1 polymer ?
#
loop_
_entity_poly.entity_id
_entity_poly.type
_entity_poly.pdbx_seq_one_letter_code
_entity_poly.pdbx_strand_id
1 'polypeptide(L)'
;AAERSESRAELTSRIDGYERAVRAFESPARRVMAGDADAGIGLRETADRLGCEFVSLGAQSVVVRAAPDRVEREAVQALAAVLDDPGTDDPVGALAGYSWDRSTDA
;
A
#
# COMPACT_ATOMS: atom_id res chain seq x y z
N ALA A 1 14.53 14.85 -4.61
CA ALA A 1 15.45 13.79 -5.10
C ALA A 1 16.52 14.30 -6.10
N ALA A 2 16.63 15.60 -6.35
CA ALA A 2 17.50 16.15 -7.40
C ALA A 2 18.95 16.47 -6.97
N GLU A 3 19.32 16.26 -5.70
CA GLU A 3 20.66 16.56 -5.17
C GLU A 3 21.41 15.29 -4.78
N ARG A 4 21.59 14.37 -5.74
CA ARG A 4 22.61 13.33 -5.61
C ARG A 4 23.36 13.25 -6.92
N SER A 5 24.62 13.68 -6.91
CA SER A 5 25.57 13.53 -8.03
C SER A 5 25.93 12.06 -8.30
N GLU A 6 25.16 11.11 -7.77
CA GLU A 6 25.38 9.68 -7.85
C GLU A 6 24.31 9.07 -8.75
N SER A 7 24.74 8.18 -9.64
CA SER A 7 23.82 7.44 -10.49
C SER A 7 22.94 6.51 -9.66
N ARG A 8 21.75 6.18 -10.19
CA ARG A 8 20.90 5.14 -9.59
C ARG A 8 21.66 3.83 -9.39
N ALA A 9 22.48 3.42 -10.37
CA ALA A 9 23.22 2.17 -10.29
C ALA A 9 24.22 2.14 -9.13
N GLU A 10 24.93 3.25 -8.89
CA GLU A 10 25.83 3.39 -7.75
C GLU A 10 25.10 3.38 -6.41
N LEU A 11 23.91 4.00 -6.35
CA LEU A 11 23.09 3.98 -5.14
C LEU A 11 22.60 2.55 -4.82
N THR A 12 22.16 1.81 -5.84
CA THR A 12 21.59 0.49 -5.66
C THR A 12 22.65 -0.58 -5.39
N SER A 13 23.85 -0.44 -5.96
CA SER A 13 24.94 -1.40 -5.73
C SER A 13 25.49 -1.38 -4.29
N ARG A 14 25.22 -0.30 -3.54
CA ARG A 14 25.59 -0.16 -2.12
C ARG A 14 24.63 -0.85 -1.16
N ILE A 15 23.46 -1.30 -1.64
CA ILE A 15 22.43 -1.95 -0.82
C ILE A 15 22.58 -3.46 -0.98
N ASP A 16 23.06 -4.15 0.08
CA ASP A 16 23.07 -5.61 0.07
C ASP A 16 21.64 -6.14 -0.08
N GLY A 17 21.46 -7.02 -1.08
CA GLY A 17 20.17 -7.59 -1.37
C GLY A 17 19.19 -6.65 -2.09
N TYR A 18 19.64 -5.56 -2.72
CA TYR A 18 18.76 -4.68 -3.52
C TYR A 18 17.89 -5.45 -4.53
N GLU A 19 18.44 -6.49 -5.16
CA GLU A 19 17.73 -7.31 -6.16
C GLU A 19 16.90 -8.45 -5.53
N ARG A 20 16.89 -8.60 -4.20
CA ARG A 20 16.12 -9.66 -3.53
C ARG A 20 14.63 -9.35 -3.61
N ALA A 21 13.96 -10.03 -4.53
CA ALA A 21 12.50 -10.03 -4.59
C ALA A 21 11.92 -11.14 -3.70
N VAL A 22 10.78 -10.84 -3.09
CA VAL A 22 9.98 -11.80 -2.32
C VAL A 22 8.54 -11.79 -2.82
N ARG A 23 7.84 -12.90 -2.64
CA ARG A 23 6.44 -13.03 -3.04
C ARG A 23 5.54 -12.51 -1.93
N ALA A 24 4.46 -11.83 -2.30
CA ALA A 24 3.49 -11.23 -1.40
C ALA A 24 4.03 -10.06 -0.53
N PHE A 25 3.13 -9.14 -0.19
CA PHE A 25 3.43 -7.90 0.55
C PHE A 25 3.90 -8.14 1.99
N GLU A 26 3.68 -9.33 2.54
CA GLU A 26 4.05 -9.70 3.91
C GLU A 26 5.49 -10.19 4.04
N SER A 27 6.02 -10.84 3.00
CA SER A 27 7.34 -11.47 3.06
C SER A 27 8.50 -10.52 3.39
N PRO A 28 8.53 -9.24 2.94
CA PRO A 28 9.56 -8.30 3.34
C PRO A 28 9.58 -8.08 4.87
N ALA A 29 8.41 -7.88 5.48
CA ALA A 29 8.29 -7.65 6.91
C ALA A 29 8.78 -8.86 7.72
N ARG A 30 8.44 -10.09 7.28
CA ARG A 30 8.92 -11.32 7.94
C ARG A 30 10.43 -11.48 7.91
N ARG A 31 11.09 -11.08 6.82
CA ARG A 31 12.56 -11.12 6.72
C ARG A 31 13.22 -10.13 7.68
N VAL A 32 12.64 -8.95 7.84
CA VAL A 32 13.11 -7.97 8.83
C VAL A 32 12.97 -8.54 10.24
N MET A 33 11.81 -9.11 10.58
CA MET A 33 11.59 -9.73 11.90
C MET A 33 12.54 -10.91 12.18
N ALA A 34 12.92 -11.65 11.13
CA ALA A 34 13.87 -12.76 11.24
C ALA A 34 15.35 -12.30 11.32
N GLY A 35 15.63 -11.02 11.08
CA GLY A 35 17.00 -10.50 10.98
C GLY A 35 17.70 -10.77 9.65
N ASP A 36 16.96 -11.23 8.62
CA ASP A 36 17.49 -11.50 7.28
C ASP A 36 17.64 -10.22 6.42
N ALA A 37 17.08 -9.10 6.89
CA ALA A 37 17.15 -7.79 6.25
C ALA A 37 17.00 -6.68 7.30
N ASP A 38 17.68 -5.55 7.11
CA ASP A 38 17.54 -4.38 7.99
C ASP A 38 16.22 -3.63 7.78
N ALA A 39 15.70 -3.65 6.55
CA ALA A 39 14.46 -3.01 6.16
C ALA A 39 13.78 -3.74 5.00
N GLY A 40 12.47 -3.52 4.84
CA GLY A 40 11.67 -4.09 3.76
C GLY A 40 10.61 -3.10 3.28
N ILE A 41 10.33 -3.12 1.97
CA ILE A 41 9.22 -2.35 1.40
C ILE A 41 7.92 -3.12 1.62
N GLY A 42 6.94 -2.49 2.27
CA GLY A 42 5.67 -3.12 2.59
C GLY A 42 4.54 -2.11 2.78
N LEU A 43 3.34 -2.63 3.02
CA LEU A 43 2.15 -1.83 3.30
C LEU A 43 2.02 -1.56 4.80
N ARG A 44 1.43 -0.41 5.16
CA ARG A 44 1.19 -0.04 6.56
C ARG A 44 0.33 -1.08 7.29
N GLU A 45 -0.69 -1.62 6.62
CA GLU A 45 -1.54 -2.70 7.18
C GLU A 45 -0.70 -3.88 7.67
N THR A 46 0.21 -4.38 6.83
CA THR A 46 1.10 -5.51 7.18
C THR A 46 1.96 -5.18 8.39
N ALA A 47 2.57 -3.99 8.41
CA ALA A 47 3.45 -3.59 9.49
C ALA A 47 2.70 -3.50 10.83
N ASP A 48 1.51 -2.90 10.83
CA ASP A 48 0.64 -2.81 12.01
C ASP A 48 0.25 -4.20 12.52
N ARG A 49 -0.23 -5.08 11.63
CA ARG A 49 -0.63 -6.45 11.96
C ARG A 49 0.50 -7.31 12.49
N LEU A 50 1.74 -7.10 12.03
CA LEU A 50 2.92 -7.84 12.48
C LEU A 50 3.67 -7.16 13.63
N GLY A 51 3.26 -5.96 14.06
CA GLY A 51 3.95 -5.18 15.08
C GLY A 51 5.32 -4.67 14.65
N CYS A 52 5.53 -4.44 13.34
CA CYS A 52 6.75 -3.87 12.80
C CYS A 52 6.69 -2.33 12.84
N GLU A 53 7.82 -1.69 13.15
CA GLU A 53 7.96 -0.26 12.91
C GLU A 53 7.79 0.06 11.42
N PHE A 54 7.16 1.21 11.13
CA PHE A 54 6.84 1.61 9.77
C PHE A 54 7.21 3.06 9.49
N VAL A 55 8.00 3.26 8.44
CA VAL A 55 8.33 4.58 7.89
C VAL A 55 7.60 4.76 6.56
N SER A 56 6.76 5.80 6.46
CA SER A 56 6.01 6.06 5.23
C SER A 56 6.91 6.62 4.13
N LEU A 57 6.84 6.00 2.93
CA LEU A 57 7.48 6.49 1.70
C LEU A 57 6.50 7.19 0.75
N GLY A 58 5.20 7.18 1.09
CA GLY A 58 4.12 7.71 0.26
C GLY A 58 2.84 6.89 0.39
N ALA A 59 1.89 7.17 -0.50
CA ALA A 59 0.64 6.45 -0.66
C ALA A 59 0.56 5.83 -2.06
N GLN A 60 -0.23 4.76 -2.19
CA GLN A 60 -0.56 4.15 -3.47
C GLN A 60 -2.07 4.23 -3.67
N SER A 61 -2.51 4.77 -4.80
CA SER A 61 -3.94 4.83 -5.12
C SER A 61 -4.51 3.43 -5.34
N VAL A 62 -5.66 3.17 -4.73
CA VAL A 62 -6.42 1.93 -4.89
C VAL A 62 -7.79 2.29 -5.42
N VAL A 63 -8.27 1.52 -6.39
CA VAL A 63 -9.59 1.71 -6.98
C VAL A 63 -10.42 0.46 -6.82
N VAL A 64 -11.69 0.61 -6.46
CA VAL A 64 -12.66 -0.47 -6.45
C VAL A 64 -13.21 -0.64 -7.87
N ARG A 65 -13.30 -1.89 -8.34
CA ARG A 65 -13.86 -2.24 -9.65
C ARG A 65 -14.80 -3.42 -9.48
N ALA A 66 -16.04 -3.26 -9.94
CA ALA A 66 -16.99 -4.35 -10.05
C ALA A 66 -16.73 -5.15 -11.33
N ALA A 67 -16.92 -6.48 -11.26
CA ALA A 67 -16.97 -7.29 -12.47
C ALA A 67 -18.20 -6.88 -13.31
N PRO A 68 -18.08 -6.67 -14.63
CA PRO A 68 -19.17 -6.12 -15.45
C PRO A 68 -20.47 -6.94 -15.38
N ASP A 69 -20.39 -8.26 -15.23
CA ASP A 69 -21.52 -9.19 -15.10
C ASP A 69 -22.16 -9.20 -13.69
N ARG A 70 -21.59 -8.46 -12.74
CA ARG A 70 -22.02 -8.43 -11.33
C ARG A 70 -22.58 -7.08 -10.89
N VAL A 71 -22.55 -6.05 -11.74
CA VAL A 71 -22.97 -4.69 -11.37
C VAL A 71 -24.43 -4.60 -10.93
N GLU A 72 -25.31 -5.44 -11.47
CA GLU A 72 -26.74 -5.49 -11.13
C GLU A 72 -27.04 -6.26 -9.84
N ARG A 73 -26.02 -6.81 -9.17
CA ARG A 73 -26.23 -7.49 -7.89
C ARG A 73 -26.52 -6.43 -6.82
N GLU A 74 -27.61 -6.61 -6.09
CA GLU A 74 -28.03 -5.71 -5.01
C GLU A 74 -26.89 -5.37 -4.03
N ALA A 75 -26.12 -6.38 -3.62
CA ALA A 75 -24.96 -6.18 -2.74
C ALA A 75 -23.86 -5.29 -3.35
N VAL A 76 -23.64 -5.37 -4.68
CA VAL A 76 -22.66 -4.53 -5.39
C VAL A 76 -23.17 -3.10 -5.51
N GLN A 77 -24.46 -2.92 -5.82
CA GLN A 77 -25.10 -1.60 -5.86
C GLN A 77 -25.11 -0.93 -4.47
N ALA A 78 -25.38 -1.69 -3.41
CA ALA A 78 -25.32 -1.20 -2.04
C ALA A 78 -23.91 -0.74 -1.65
N LEU A 79 -22.87 -1.51 -2.00
CA LEU A 79 -21.49 -1.10 -1.77
C LEU A 79 -21.12 0.16 -2.57
N ALA A 80 -21.50 0.22 -3.86
CA ALA A 80 -21.28 1.40 -4.69
C ALA A 80 -21.93 2.65 -4.09
N ALA A 81 -23.18 2.53 -3.63
CA ALA A 81 -23.90 3.63 -2.99
C ALA A 81 -23.16 4.17 -1.75
N VAL A 82 -22.58 3.30 -0.91
CA VAL A 82 -21.80 3.73 0.27
C VAL A 82 -20.51 4.46 -0.14
N LEU A 83 -19.81 3.95 -1.15
CA LEU A 83 -18.55 4.54 -1.64
C LEU A 83 -18.78 5.87 -2.37
N ASP A 84 -19.89 5.99 -3.09
CA ASP A 84 -20.25 7.18 -3.87
C ASP A 84 -20.99 8.25 -3.04
N ASP A 85 -21.49 7.91 -1.84
CA ASP A 85 -22.19 8.85 -0.96
C ASP A 85 -21.26 9.96 -0.46
N PRO A 86 -21.46 11.23 -0.88
CA PRO A 86 -20.61 12.35 -0.48
C PRO A 86 -20.71 12.66 1.03
N GLY A 87 -21.75 12.19 1.71
CA GLY A 87 -21.92 12.30 3.16
C GLY A 87 -21.15 11.25 3.97
N THR A 88 -20.57 10.23 3.31
CA THR A 88 -19.69 9.27 3.99
C THR A 88 -18.32 9.89 4.19
N ASP A 89 -17.98 10.26 5.43
CA ASP A 89 -16.70 10.94 5.74
C ASP A 89 -15.48 10.05 5.44
N ASP A 90 -15.45 8.82 5.96
CA ASP A 90 -14.35 7.87 5.75
C ASP A 90 -14.81 6.41 5.85
N PRO A 91 -15.20 5.77 4.72
CA PRO A 91 -15.66 4.38 4.73
C PRO A 91 -14.56 3.36 5.05
N VAL A 92 -13.28 3.78 5.02
CA VAL A 92 -12.12 2.92 5.24
C VAL A 92 -11.34 3.26 6.50
N GLY A 93 -11.82 4.20 7.33
CA GLY A 93 -11.07 4.68 8.50
C GLY A 93 -10.79 3.63 9.58
N ALA A 94 -11.55 2.52 9.57
CA ALA A 94 -11.29 1.37 10.43
C ALA A 94 -10.19 0.42 9.87
N LEU A 95 -9.78 0.60 8.62
CA LEU A 95 -8.76 -0.23 7.96
C LEU A 95 -7.39 0.41 8.12
N ALA A 96 -6.52 -0.21 8.92
CA ALA A 96 -5.17 0.27 9.14
C ALA A 96 -4.42 0.46 7.81
N GLY A 97 -3.88 1.66 7.59
CA GLY A 97 -3.12 1.97 6.37
C GLY A 97 -3.94 2.36 5.16
N TYR A 98 -5.25 2.51 5.30
CA TYR A 98 -6.10 3.09 4.28
C TYR A 98 -6.49 4.52 4.67
N SER A 99 -6.64 5.34 3.64
CA SER A 99 -7.21 6.68 3.76
C SER A 99 -8.13 6.90 2.57
N TRP A 100 -9.28 7.49 2.81
CA TRP A 100 -10.20 7.87 1.76
C TRP A 100 -9.83 9.25 1.21
N ASP A 101 -9.34 9.30 -0.03
CA ASP A 101 -9.09 10.55 -0.74
C ASP A 101 -10.10 10.69 -1.89
N ARG A 102 -10.96 11.70 -1.80
CA ARG A 102 -11.92 12.08 -2.86
C ARG A 102 -11.37 13.16 -3.80
N SER A 103 -10.11 13.55 -3.64
CA SER A 103 -9.45 14.46 -4.55
C SER A 103 -9.53 13.93 -5.99
N THR A 104 -10.14 14.71 -6.87
CA THR A 104 -10.18 14.44 -8.30
C THR A 104 -8.83 14.71 -9.00
N ASP A 105 -7.79 15.13 -8.27
CA ASP A 105 -6.45 15.32 -8.82
C ASP A 105 -5.69 13.99 -8.84
N ALA A 106 -5.82 13.25 -9.94
CA ALA A 106 -4.94 12.17 -10.35
C ALA A 106 -4.71 12.22 -11.88
#